data_AF-A0A7Z9H6X5-F1
#
_entry.id   AF-A0A7Z9H6X5-F1
#
_cell.length_a   1.000
_cell.length_b   1.000
_cell.length_c   1.000
_cell.angle_alpha   90.00
_cell.angle_beta   90.00
_cell.angle_gamma   90.00
#
_symmetry.space_group_name_H-M   'P 1'
#
loop_
_entity.id
_entity.type
_entity.pdbx_description
1 polymer ?
#
loop_
_entity_poly.entity_id
_entity_poly.type
_entity_poly.pdbx_seq_one_letter_code
_entity_poly.pdbx_strand_id
1 'polypeptide(L)'
;MSRIVAFGLIILALPALAGAFDEARELTPTQEKLIELGQNDNQVMDTLHHLVNVIGPRLTGSYQDHKACEWAVAQFEEYGLSNVTIEEAGEFPVAS
;
A
#
# COMPACT_ATOMS: atom_id res chain seq x y z
N MET A 1 -0.82 -46.41 32.16
CA MET A 1 -2.08 -46.32 31.40
C MET A 1 -2.54 -44.87 31.16
N SER A 2 -2.35 -43.93 32.10
CA SER A 2 -2.77 -42.52 31.95
C SER A 2 -2.00 -41.69 30.87
N ARG A 3 -0.70 -41.94 30.65
CA ARG A 3 0.12 -41.14 29.71
C ARG A 3 -0.14 -41.40 28.22
N ILE A 4 -0.61 -42.59 27.87
CA ILE A 4 -0.91 -42.97 26.48
C ILE A 4 -2.23 -42.34 26.02
N VAL A 5 -3.22 -42.24 26.92
CA VAL A 5 -4.48 -41.55 26.66
C VAL A 5 -4.26 -40.03 26.51
N ALA A 6 -3.37 -39.44 27.31
CA ALA A 6 -3.01 -38.02 27.20
C ALA A 6 -2.33 -37.67 25.86
N PHE A 7 -1.46 -38.55 25.34
CA PHE A 7 -0.85 -38.37 24.01
C PHE A 7 -1.85 -38.55 22.87
N GLY A 8 -2.81 -39.49 23.00
CA GLY A 8 -3.89 -39.67 22.02
C GLY A 8 -4.85 -38.48 21.96
N LEU A 9 -5.13 -37.83 23.09
CA LEU A 9 -6.02 -36.68 23.17
C LEU A 9 -5.40 -35.40 22.55
N ILE A 10 -4.08 -35.25 22.63
CA ILE A 10 -3.35 -34.11 22.05
C ILE A 10 -3.28 -34.20 20.52
N ILE A 11 -3.15 -35.41 19.96
CA ILE A 11 -3.10 -35.61 18.50
C ILE A 11 -4.48 -35.44 17.85
N LEU A 12 -5.57 -35.77 18.57
CA LEU A 12 -6.94 -35.57 18.07
C LEU A 12 -7.41 -34.10 18.13
N ALA A 13 -6.80 -33.27 18.99
CA ALA A 13 -7.17 -31.86 19.16
C ALA A 13 -6.44 -30.89 18.21
N LEU A 14 -5.32 -31.31 17.59
CA LEU A 14 -4.55 -30.47 16.66
C LEU A 14 -5.28 -30.07 15.36
N PRO A 15 -6.06 -30.93 14.69
CA PRO A 15 -6.73 -30.54 13.44
C PRO A 15 -7.92 -29.59 13.67
N ALA A 16 -8.48 -29.55 14.89
CA ALA A 16 -9.54 -28.59 15.25
C ALA A 16 -9.01 -27.14 15.36
N LEU A 17 -7.72 -26.95 15.65
CA LEU A 17 -7.08 -25.63 15.65
C LEU A 17 -6.65 -25.21 14.23
N ALA A 18 -6.39 -26.16 13.33
CA ALA A 18 -6.02 -25.88 11.94
C ALA A 18 -7.20 -25.38 11.09
N GLY A 19 -8.43 -25.82 11.39
CA GLY A 19 -9.64 -25.38 10.69
C GLY A 19 -10.11 -23.96 11.03
N ALA A 20 -9.47 -23.27 11.98
CA ALA A 20 -9.84 -21.92 12.40
C ALA A 20 -9.06 -20.81 11.68
N PHE A 21 -8.06 -21.14 10.86
CA PHE A 21 -7.18 -20.18 10.19
C PHE A 21 -7.44 -20.01 8.68
N ASP A 22 -8.46 -20.67 8.13
CA ASP A 22 -8.75 -20.62 6.70
C ASP A 22 -10.18 -20.16 6.43
N GLU A 23 -10.52 -18.96 6.89
CA GLU A 23 -11.45 -18.13 6.13
C GLU A 23 -10.66 -17.50 4.96
N ALA A 24 -10.25 -18.33 4.00
CA ALA A 24 -9.84 -17.84 2.70
C ALA A 24 -11.06 -17.17 2.06
N ARG A 25 -11.18 -15.86 2.26
CA ARG A 25 -12.19 -15.05 1.59
C ARG A 25 -11.96 -15.22 0.09
N GLU A 26 -12.88 -15.91 -0.58
CA GLU A 26 -12.85 -16.03 -2.04
C GLU A 26 -12.75 -14.63 -2.65
N LEU A 27 -11.71 -14.42 -3.45
CA LEU A 27 -11.50 -13.17 -4.14
C LEU A 27 -12.50 -13.09 -5.28
N THR A 28 -13.11 -11.92 -5.45
CA THR A 28 -13.84 -11.63 -6.68
C THR A 28 -12.86 -11.62 -7.86
N PRO A 29 -13.30 -11.95 -9.09
CA PRO A 29 -12.45 -11.89 -10.28
C PRO A 29 -11.75 -10.53 -10.46
N THR A 30 -12.40 -9.43 -10.05
CA THR A 30 -11.80 -8.09 -10.05
C THR A 30 -10.63 -7.97 -9.09
N GLN A 31 -10.74 -8.55 -7.89
CA GLN A 31 -9.65 -8.53 -6.91
C GLN A 31 -8.46 -9.36 -7.38
N GLU A 32 -8.71 -10.53 -7.96
CA GLU A 32 -7.66 -11.36 -8.57
C GLU A 32 -6.93 -10.59 -9.67
N LYS A 33 -7.68 -9.90 -10.54
CA LYS A 33 -7.09 -9.12 -11.62
C LYS A 33 -6.26 -7.93 -11.11
N LEU A 34 -6.72 -7.26 -10.05
CA LEU A 34 -5.99 -6.16 -9.43
C LEU A 34 -4.66 -6.62 -8.82
N ILE A 35 -4.65 -7.79 -8.18
CA ILE A 35 -3.43 -8.39 -7.62
C ILE A 35 -2.46 -8.75 -8.75
N GLU A 36 -2.95 -9.37 -9.83
CA GLU A 36 -2.13 -9.70 -11.00
C GLU A 36 -1.48 -8.45 -11.62
N LEU A 37 -2.25 -7.37 -11.80
CA LEU A 37 -1.75 -6.07 -12.26
C LEU A 37 -0.69 -5.50 -11.30
N GLY A 38 -0.95 -5.51 -9.99
CA GLY A 38 -0.01 -5.01 -8.99
C GLY A 38 1.32 -5.79 -8.96
N GLN A 39 1.30 -7.09 -9.27
CA GLN A 39 2.49 -7.93 -9.28
C GLN A 39 3.29 -7.84 -10.58
N ASN A 40 2.61 -7.78 -11.73
CA ASN A 40 3.26 -7.93 -13.04
C ASN A 40 3.38 -6.64 -13.84
N ASP A 41 2.53 -5.63 -13.57
CA ASP A 41 2.43 -4.41 -14.38
C ASP A 41 2.15 -3.18 -13.51
N ASN A 42 2.94 -3.01 -12.44
CA ASN A 42 2.85 -1.83 -11.59
C ASN A 42 3.73 -0.68 -12.10
N GLN A 43 3.26 0.55 -11.88
CA GLN A 43 3.93 1.80 -12.31
C GLN A 43 4.75 2.45 -11.17
N VAL A 44 5.04 1.70 -10.09
CA VAL A 44 5.65 2.25 -8.86
C VAL A 44 7.06 2.78 -9.15
N MET A 45 7.84 2.06 -9.95
CA MET A 45 9.22 2.44 -10.20
C MET A 45 9.35 3.70 -11.05
N ASP A 46 8.45 3.92 -11.99
CA ASP A 46 8.45 5.13 -12.83
C ASP A 46 8.05 6.36 -12.03
N THR A 47 7.03 6.22 -11.19
CA THR A 47 6.62 7.25 -10.21
C THR A 47 7.77 7.59 -9.27
N LEU A 48 8.42 6.58 -8.70
CA LEU A 48 9.54 6.75 -7.78
C LEU A 48 10.73 7.43 -8.48
N HIS A 49 11.04 7.04 -9.72
CA HIS A 49 12.11 7.63 -10.51
C HIS A 49 11.84 9.12 -10.77
N HIS A 50 10.62 9.50 -11.15
CA HIS A 50 10.27 10.90 -11.38
C HIS A 50 10.43 11.72 -10.10
N LEU A 51 9.90 11.23 -8.99
CA LEU A 51 10.03 11.90 -7.70
C LEU A 51 11.51 12.00 -7.29
N VAL A 52 12.26 10.91 -7.25
CA VAL A 52 13.59 10.91 -6.63
C VAL A 52 14.68 11.46 -7.54
N ASN A 53 14.65 11.16 -8.83
CA ASN A 53 15.74 11.52 -9.75
C ASN A 53 15.43 12.74 -10.61
N VAL A 54 14.16 12.99 -10.95
CA VAL A 54 13.77 14.14 -11.78
C VAL A 54 13.45 15.37 -10.93
N ILE A 55 12.67 15.22 -9.85
CA ILE A 55 12.36 16.32 -8.93
C ILE A 55 13.47 16.49 -7.89
N GLY A 56 13.91 15.40 -7.26
CA GLY A 56 14.94 15.43 -6.24
C GLY A 56 14.41 15.67 -4.82
N PRO A 57 15.23 16.17 -3.88
CA PRO A 57 14.87 16.39 -2.48
C PRO A 57 13.70 17.39 -2.33
N ARG A 58 12.68 17.03 -1.55
CA ARG A 58 11.44 17.82 -1.34
C ARG A 58 11.28 18.20 0.12
N LEU A 59 12.13 19.10 0.60
CA LEU A 59 11.99 19.62 1.96
C LEU A 59 10.71 20.47 2.02
N THR A 60 9.88 20.31 3.05
CA THR A 60 8.60 21.02 3.17
C THR A 60 8.77 22.53 3.02
N GLY A 61 7.97 23.14 2.14
CA GLY A 61 8.03 24.57 1.82
C GLY A 61 9.16 25.00 0.87
N SER A 62 9.96 24.04 0.37
CA SER A 62 10.95 24.30 -0.68
C SER A 62 10.32 24.39 -2.07
N TYR A 63 11.09 24.89 -3.04
CA TYR A 63 10.67 24.92 -4.44
C TYR A 63 10.38 23.52 -5.01
N GLN A 64 11.21 22.53 -4.68
CA GLN A 64 11.05 21.15 -5.15
C GLN A 64 9.81 20.48 -4.56
N ASP A 65 9.42 20.84 -3.34
CA ASP A 65 8.18 20.38 -2.71
C ASP A 65 6.97 20.87 -3.52
N HIS A 66 6.90 22.16 -3.81
CA HIS A 66 5.83 22.73 -4.65
C HIS A 66 5.77 22.10 -6.05
N LYS A 67 6.92 21.93 -6.70
CA LYS A 67 7.03 21.26 -8.01
C LYS A 67 6.50 19.82 -7.97
N ALA A 68 6.69 19.11 -6.86
CA ALA A 68 6.17 17.76 -6.69
C ALA A 68 4.64 17.74 -6.55
N CYS A 69 4.07 18.72 -5.84
CA CYS A 69 2.62 18.90 -5.77
C CYS A 69 2.03 19.16 -7.16
N GLU A 70 2.59 20.08 -7.94
CA GLU A 70 2.15 20.38 -9.31
C GLU A 70 2.23 19.14 -10.22
N TRP A 71 3.32 18.37 -10.11
CA TRP A 71 3.47 17.13 -10.85
C TRP A 71 2.39 16.10 -10.46
N ALA A 72 2.12 15.94 -9.16
CA ALA A 72 1.09 15.02 -8.69
C ALA A 72 -0.31 15.41 -9.18
N VAL A 73 -0.61 16.71 -9.25
CA VAL A 73 -1.87 17.21 -9.84
C VAL A 73 -1.99 16.74 -11.28
N ALA A 74 -0.95 16.97 -12.11
CA ALA A 74 -0.97 16.58 -13.51
C ALA A 74 -1.14 15.05 -13.68
N GLN A 75 -0.52 14.24 -12.81
CA GLN A 75 -0.70 12.78 -12.84
C GLN A 75 -2.13 12.36 -12.48
N PHE A 76 -2.74 12.98 -11.47
CA PHE A 76 -4.12 12.69 -11.09
C PHE A 76 -5.11 13.09 -12.18
N GLU A 77 -4.89 14.21 -12.86
CA GLU A 77 -5.67 14.61 -14.03
C GLU A 77 -5.49 13.62 -15.20
N GLU A 78 -4.26 13.16 -15.46
CA GLU A 78 -3.97 12.14 -16.47
C GLU A 78 -4.68 10.81 -16.19
N TYR A 79 -4.80 10.41 -14.93
CA TYR A 79 -5.56 9.23 -14.51
C TYR A 79 -7.09 9.40 -14.64
N GLY A 80 -7.56 10.60 -15.01
CA GLY A 80 -8.96 10.89 -15.24
C GLY A 80 -9.73 11.36 -14.00
N LEU A 81 -9.04 11.78 -12.94
CA LEU A 81 -9.69 12.37 -11.76
C LEU A 81 -10.20 13.79 -12.09
N SER A 82 -11.45 14.05 -11.78
CA SER A 82 -12.04 15.39 -11.81
C SER A 82 -11.95 16.04 -10.43
N ASN A 83 -11.69 17.35 -10.36
CA ASN A 83 -11.57 18.14 -9.13
C ASN A 83 -10.27 17.87 -8.34
N VAL A 84 -9.13 17.98 -9.03
CA VAL A 84 -7.80 17.90 -8.41
C VAL A 84 -7.34 19.31 -8.03
N THR A 85 -6.99 19.52 -6.76
CA THR A 85 -6.57 20.84 -6.25
C THR A 85 -5.40 20.69 -5.28
N ILE A 86 -4.54 21.71 -5.24
CA ILE A 86 -3.51 21.84 -4.19
C ILE A 86 -4.13 22.64 -3.05
N GLU A 87 -4.09 22.09 -1.84
CA GLU A 87 -4.54 22.75 -0.63
C GLU A 87 -3.34 23.14 0.25
N GLU A 88 -3.44 24.28 0.93
CA GLU A 88 -2.41 24.70 1.87
C GLU A 88 -2.36 23.76 3.09
N ALA A 89 -1.20 23.20 3.38
CA ALA A 89 -1.01 22.28 4.51
C ALA A 89 -0.91 23.00 5.87
N GLY A 90 -0.52 24.28 5.89
CA GLY A 90 -0.33 25.09 7.09
C GLY A 90 0.89 26.02 7.02
N GLU A 91 1.11 26.78 8.09
CA GLU A 91 2.27 27.69 8.23
C GLU A 91 3.42 27.02 8.99
N PHE A 92 4.65 27.18 8.50
CA PHE A 92 5.84 26.67 9.17
C PHE A 92 6.76 27.82 9.59
N PRO A 93 7.20 27.88 10.87
CA PRO A 93 8.18 28.86 11.29
C PRO A 93 9.55 28.50 10.69
N VAL A 94 10.02 29.31 9.74
CA VAL A 94 11.40 29.23 9.25
C VAL A 94 12.28 30.11 10.14
N ALA A 95 13.40 29.56 10.62
CA ALA A 95 14.38 30.35 11.36
C ALA A 95 14.93 31.44 10.40
N SER A 96 14.69 32.70 10.75
CA SER A 96 15.21 33.89 10.06
C SER A 96 16.71 34.04 10.22
#